data_AF-A7ZE44-F1
#
_entry.id   AF-A7ZE44-F1
#
_cell.length_a   1.000
_cell.length_b   1.000
_cell.length_c   1.000
_cell.angle_alpha   90.00
_cell.angle_beta   90.00
_cell.angle_gamma   90.00
#
_symmetry.space_group_name_H-M   'P 1'
#
loop_
_entity.id
_entity.type
_entity.pdbx_description
1 polymer ?
#
loop_
_entity_poly.entity_id
_entity_poly.type
_entity_poly.pdbx_seq_one_letter_code
_entity_poly.pdbx_strand_id
1 'polypeptide(L)'
;MLKNQRFAWISLFVRFLNGHFSTKIIIKAFVGAFLLSNFIFLAMAENQILNFISPFLTLAGIFVIINLSRAGFFAAGFFTGILWFYWIGFSFIYYELVWLIPFVILFVALVYGLLFWIASFPSFVALRAVLLFLISYVHPFGFNWFNLEATLVLGAFEPSTRGLIFIFLAAISLSLKGKILKFILAFICLIAALQFKSNEAKTLPFDVELVNTNVAQRVRWDKSLRMKFTNENLDMINSAIAEQKRLIVLPESAFPLFMTNEPLLVDELKELSKKITIVAGALAYENKQIYNSAFLFQDGTLRRMDKKFLVPFGEEIPLPKFMQDAVNKLFFGGASDFKKAENFSDYEINGVKIRNAICYEATREELYKGEFDVVVAITNNGWFVPSSEPVLQRVLIKHLATKYNKVVYHSVNGSKSEIIKPKKAFWDEF
;
A
#
# COMPACT_ATOMS: atom_id res chain seq x y z
N MET A 1 30.74 25.48 37.46
CA MET A 1 30.48 25.53 36.01
C MET A 1 29.34 24.60 35.56
N LEU A 2 29.32 23.32 35.96
CA LEU A 2 28.26 22.33 35.61
C LEU A 2 26.84 22.67 36.11
N LYS A 3 26.67 23.28 37.30
CA LYS A 3 25.35 23.71 37.80
C LYS A 3 24.71 24.80 36.91
N ASN A 4 25.49 25.78 36.46
CA ASN A 4 24.98 26.89 35.64
C ASN A 4 24.62 26.44 34.21
N GLN A 5 25.36 25.47 33.64
CA GLN A 5 24.98 24.84 32.37
C GLN A 5 23.70 24.02 32.48
N ARG A 6 23.47 23.34 33.61
CA ARG A 6 22.22 22.61 33.88
C ARG A 6 21.02 23.56 34.02
N PHE A 7 21.19 24.73 34.65
CA PHE A 7 20.15 25.76 34.70
C PHE A 7 19.89 26.42 33.35
N ALA A 8 20.92 26.65 32.51
CA ALA A 8 20.75 27.15 31.16
C ALA A 8 20.04 26.13 30.25
N TRP A 9 20.38 24.84 30.36
CA TRP A 9 19.70 23.74 29.67
C TRP A 9 18.24 23.60 30.10
N ILE A 10 17.95 23.59 31.40
CA ILE A 10 16.57 23.51 31.91
C ILE A 10 15.79 24.77 31.53
N SER A 11 16.37 25.95 31.67
CA SER A 11 15.71 27.23 31.36
C SER A 11 15.35 27.36 29.88
N LEU A 12 16.29 27.07 28.98
CA LEU A 12 16.05 27.25 27.54
C LEU A 12 15.23 26.08 26.97
N PHE A 13 15.63 24.85 27.27
CA PHE A 13 15.06 23.65 26.65
C PHE A 13 13.71 23.28 27.29
N VAL A 14 13.57 23.33 28.61
CA VAL A 14 12.30 22.97 29.28
C VAL A 14 11.27 24.08 29.14
N ARG A 15 11.63 25.38 29.13
CA ARG A 15 10.64 26.44 28.84
C ARG A 15 10.22 26.46 27.38
N PHE A 16 11.15 26.26 26.45
CA PHE A 16 10.83 26.14 25.02
C PHE A 16 9.95 24.90 24.76
N LEU A 17 10.32 23.74 25.30
CA LEU A 17 9.53 22.52 25.15
C LEU A 17 8.19 22.63 25.89
N ASN A 18 8.09 23.16 27.10
CA ASN A 18 6.81 23.27 27.80
C ASN A 18 5.83 24.21 27.09
N GLY A 19 6.32 25.23 26.37
CA GLY A 19 5.49 26.10 25.53
C GLY A 19 4.94 25.44 24.27
N HIS A 20 5.60 24.37 23.79
CA HIS A 20 5.28 23.74 22.50
C HIS A 20 4.84 22.26 22.62
N PHE A 21 5.16 21.57 23.71
CA PHE A 21 4.95 20.15 23.97
C PHE A 21 4.42 19.96 25.39
N SER A 22 3.12 20.16 25.58
CA SER A 22 2.44 19.68 26.80
C SER A 22 1.94 18.26 26.60
N THR A 23 1.91 17.46 27.67
CA THR A 23 1.35 16.10 27.66
C THR A 23 -0.04 16.07 27.05
N LYS A 24 -0.86 17.09 27.32
CA LYS A 24 -2.21 17.24 26.75
C LYS A 24 -2.21 17.41 25.22
N ILE A 25 -1.27 18.17 24.66
CA ILE A 25 -1.13 18.32 23.20
C ILE A 25 -0.72 16.99 22.58
N ILE A 26 0.28 16.31 23.15
CA ILE A 26 0.79 15.04 22.64
C ILE A 26 -0.31 13.97 22.67
N ILE A 27 -1.04 13.83 23.78
CA ILE A 27 -2.14 12.87 23.89
C ILE A 27 -3.21 13.14 22.83
N LYS A 28 -3.66 14.39 22.66
CA LYS A 28 -4.67 14.73 21.64
C LYS A 28 -4.16 14.47 20.22
N ALA A 29 -2.90 14.78 19.95
CA ALA A 29 -2.27 14.52 18.66
C ALA A 29 -2.19 13.01 18.37
N PHE A 30 -1.78 12.21 19.34
CA PHE A 30 -1.77 10.75 19.24
C PHE A 30 -3.18 10.19 19.01
N VAL A 31 -4.18 10.64 19.78
CA VAL A 31 -5.58 10.24 19.57
C VAL A 31 -6.07 10.60 18.17
N GLY A 32 -5.78 11.82 17.70
CA GLY A 32 -6.14 12.24 16.35
C GLY A 32 -5.49 11.36 15.27
N ALA A 33 -4.20 11.07 15.40
CA ALA A 33 -3.45 10.19 14.50
C ALA A 33 -3.97 8.75 14.51
N PHE A 34 -4.26 8.21 15.70
CA PHE A 34 -4.81 6.87 15.87
C PHE A 34 -6.20 6.74 15.23
N LEU A 35 -7.08 7.71 15.50
CA LEU A 35 -8.40 7.80 14.87
C LEU A 35 -8.32 7.95 13.36
N LEU A 36 -7.36 8.73 12.83
CA LEU A 36 -7.14 8.85 11.38
C LEU A 36 -6.65 7.54 10.75
N SER A 37 -5.85 6.75 11.49
CA SER A 37 -5.22 5.51 11.01
C SER A 37 -6.06 4.26 11.29
N ASN A 38 -7.23 4.41 11.92
CA ASN A 38 -8.01 3.32 12.48
C ASN A 38 -8.35 2.22 11.45
N PHE A 39 -8.64 2.61 10.20
CA PHE A 39 -9.06 1.69 9.14
C PHE A 39 -8.03 0.58 8.85
N ILE A 40 -6.73 0.85 9.06
CA ILE A 40 -5.66 -0.14 8.88
C ILE A 40 -5.81 -1.27 9.90
N PHE A 41 -6.06 -0.91 11.17
CA PHE A 41 -6.13 -1.85 12.28
C PHE A 41 -7.51 -2.52 12.36
N LEU A 42 -8.60 -1.79 12.10
CA LEU A 42 -9.94 -2.36 12.12
C LEU A 42 -10.16 -3.33 10.95
N ALA A 43 -9.53 -3.10 9.79
CA ALA A 43 -9.55 -4.04 8.68
C ALA A 43 -8.91 -5.40 9.02
N MET A 44 -8.04 -5.48 10.04
CA MET A 44 -7.46 -6.75 10.51
C MET A 44 -8.48 -7.62 11.26
N ALA A 45 -9.46 -6.99 11.90
CA ALA A 45 -10.44 -7.70 12.73
C ALA A 45 -11.56 -8.34 11.91
N GLU A 46 -11.68 -8.01 10.62
CA GLU A 46 -12.71 -8.49 9.68
C GLU A 46 -14.15 -8.44 10.24
N ASN A 47 -14.40 -7.49 11.14
CA ASN A 47 -15.67 -7.32 11.84
C ASN A 47 -16.52 -6.23 11.17
N GLN A 48 -17.74 -6.57 10.77
CA GLN A 48 -18.64 -5.66 10.06
C GLN A 48 -18.99 -4.40 10.86
N ILE A 49 -19.20 -4.50 12.17
CA ILE A 49 -19.52 -3.35 13.03
C ILE A 49 -18.33 -2.40 13.12
N LEU A 50 -17.13 -2.95 13.34
CA LEU A 50 -15.89 -2.14 13.36
C LEU A 50 -15.64 -1.47 12.01
N ASN A 51 -15.85 -2.19 10.91
CA ASN A 51 -15.74 -1.65 9.57
C ASN A 51 -16.76 -0.52 9.32
N PHE A 52 -18.00 -0.66 9.80
CA PHE A 52 -19.03 0.38 9.69
C PHE A 52 -18.66 1.65 10.46
N ILE A 53 -18.10 1.49 11.67
CA ILE A 53 -17.72 2.61 12.55
C ILE A 53 -16.44 3.33 12.05
N SER A 54 -15.55 2.60 11.38
CA SER A 54 -14.21 3.08 10.96
C SER A 54 -14.18 4.50 10.37
N PRO A 55 -14.96 4.84 9.32
CA PRO A 55 -14.84 6.17 8.72
C PRO A 55 -15.44 7.29 9.60
N PHE A 56 -16.31 6.99 10.58
CA PHE A 56 -16.72 7.97 11.59
C PHE A 56 -15.58 8.27 12.57
N LEU A 57 -14.74 7.27 12.88
CA LEU A 57 -13.51 7.51 13.64
C LEU A 57 -12.53 8.35 12.83
N THR A 58 -12.42 8.12 11.51
CA THR A 58 -11.65 9.01 10.62
C THR A 58 -12.13 10.45 10.70
N LEU A 59 -13.44 10.69 10.61
CA LEU A 59 -14.05 12.02 10.79
C LEU A 59 -13.66 12.64 12.13
N ALA A 60 -13.75 11.87 13.23
CA ALA A 60 -13.36 12.32 14.56
C ALA A 60 -11.86 12.65 14.63
N GLY A 61 -11.00 11.85 14.00
CA GLY A 61 -9.56 12.09 13.89
C GLY A 61 -9.25 13.39 13.16
N ILE A 62 -9.87 13.61 11.98
CA ILE A 62 -9.74 14.86 11.22
C ILE A 62 -10.20 16.05 12.08
N PHE A 63 -11.38 15.96 12.71
CA PHE A 63 -11.91 17.00 13.58
C PHE A 63 -10.94 17.34 14.74
N VAL A 64 -10.35 16.33 15.38
CA VAL A 64 -9.34 16.55 16.43
C VAL A 64 -8.13 17.28 15.84
N ILE A 65 -7.56 16.78 14.75
CA ILE A 65 -6.31 17.31 14.15
C ILE A 65 -6.47 18.76 13.72
N ILE A 66 -7.54 19.11 12.98
CA ILE A 66 -7.70 20.46 12.43
C ILE A 66 -7.80 21.56 13.50
N ASN A 67 -8.16 21.17 14.73
CA ASN A 67 -8.30 22.04 15.89
C ASN A 67 -7.06 22.03 16.83
N LEU A 68 -5.98 21.35 16.47
CA LEU A 68 -4.74 21.35 17.25
C LEU A 68 -3.93 22.64 17.07
N SER A 69 -3.00 22.87 18.00
CA SER A 69 -1.92 23.86 17.81
C SER A 69 -0.94 23.38 16.74
N ARG A 70 -0.04 24.26 16.26
CA ARG A 70 0.98 23.90 15.27
C ARG A 70 1.86 22.71 15.72
N ALA A 71 2.25 22.71 17.00
CA ALA A 71 3.00 21.59 17.57
C ALA A 71 2.16 20.31 17.68
N GLY A 72 0.85 20.43 17.92
CA GLY A 72 -0.07 19.29 17.87
C GLY A 72 -0.24 18.72 16.47
N PHE A 73 -0.28 19.56 15.42
CA PHE A 73 -0.24 19.11 14.03
C PHE A 73 1.04 18.34 13.72
N PHE A 74 2.20 18.87 14.11
CA PHE A 74 3.49 18.18 13.95
C PHE A 74 3.46 16.81 14.64
N ALA A 75 3.04 16.76 15.92
CA ALA A 75 2.94 15.51 16.65
C ALA A 75 1.93 14.53 16.03
N ALA A 76 0.80 15.03 15.50
CA ALA A 76 -0.19 14.18 14.84
C ALA A 76 0.38 13.57 13.55
N GLY A 77 1.03 14.39 12.70
CA GLY A 77 1.72 13.89 11.51
C GLY A 77 2.83 12.90 11.84
N PHE A 78 3.58 13.15 12.92
CA PHE A 78 4.62 12.25 13.42
C PHE A 78 4.05 10.88 13.77
N PHE A 79 2.99 10.83 14.59
CA PHE A 79 2.34 9.57 14.95
C PHE A 79 1.64 8.91 13.76
N THR A 80 1.03 9.68 12.86
CA THR A 80 0.46 9.15 11.61
C THR A 80 1.53 8.48 10.75
N GLY A 81 2.70 9.10 10.61
CA GLY A 81 3.84 8.50 9.90
C GLY A 81 4.27 7.16 10.50
N ILE A 82 4.32 7.06 11.84
CA ILE A 82 4.62 5.77 12.51
C ILE A 82 3.50 4.76 12.25
N LEU A 83 2.25 5.11 12.55
CA LEU A 83 1.11 4.18 12.49
C LEU A 83 0.88 3.63 11.08
N TRP A 84 1.13 4.44 10.04
CA TRP A 84 0.98 4.00 8.66
C TRP A 84 2.19 3.25 8.13
N PHE A 85 3.42 3.59 8.58
CA PHE A 85 4.64 3.23 7.86
C PHE A 85 5.79 2.66 8.72
N TYR A 86 5.56 2.30 9.98
CA TYR A 86 6.62 1.70 10.82
C TYR A 86 7.28 0.47 10.18
N TRP A 87 6.53 -0.27 9.37
CA TRP A 87 6.95 -1.51 8.72
C TRP A 87 7.92 -1.28 7.55
N ILE A 88 8.07 -0.04 7.02
CA ILE A 88 8.99 0.24 5.91
C ILE A 88 10.42 -0.21 6.24
N GLY A 89 10.83 -0.05 7.49
CA GLY A 89 12.16 -0.49 7.94
C GLY A 89 12.36 -2.01 7.95
N PHE A 90 11.30 -2.82 7.94
CA PHE A 90 11.42 -4.27 8.17
C PHE A 90 12.17 -5.01 7.05
N SER A 91 12.24 -4.45 5.84
CA SER A 91 13.07 -5.01 4.76
C SER A 91 14.55 -5.11 5.14
N PHE A 92 15.04 -4.22 6.03
CA PHE A 92 16.43 -4.17 6.50
C PHE A 92 16.83 -5.42 7.30
N ILE A 93 15.87 -6.21 7.78
CA ILE A 93 16.11 -7.51 8.42
C ILE A 93 16.86 -8.47 7.49
N TYR A 94 16.57 -8.41 6.19
CA TYR A 94 17.13 -9.32 5.19
C TYR A 94 18.46 -8.84 4.60
N TYR A 95 18.91 -7.64 4.97
CA TYR A 95 20.19 -7.05 4.56
C TYR A 95 21.19 -6.97 5.72
N GLU A 96 20.91 -7.60 6.87
CA GLU A 96 21.72 -7.53 8.09
C GLU A 96 21.84 -6.09 8.67
N LEU A 97 20.87 -5.24 8.38
CA LEU A 97 20.84 -3.83 8.77
C LEU A 97 19.75 -3.52 9.81
N VAL A 98 19.41 -4.49 10.67
CA VAL A 98 18.33 -4.39 11.67
C VAL A 98 18.45 -3.14 12.56
N TRP A 99 19.68 -2.72 12.87
CA TRP A 99 19.94 -1.55 13.70
C TRP A 99 19.48 -0.22 13.08
N LEU A 100 19.25 -0.16 11.75
CA LEU A 100 18.73 1.02 11.06
C LEU A 100 17.21 1.17 11.20
N ILE A 101 16.48 0.13 11.58
CA ILE A 101 15.01 0.13 11.62
C ILE A 101 14.45 1.30 12.46
N PRO A 102 14.89 1.55 13.71
CA PRO A 102 14.37 2.66 14.50
C PRO A 102 14.62 4.02 13.86
N PHE A 103 15.74 4.18 13.15
CA PHE A 103 16.09 5.43 12.47
C PHE A 103 15.24 5.65 11.22
N VAL A 104 14.93 4.60 10.45
CA VAL A 104 14.01 4.67 9.32
C VAL A 104 12.60 5.07 9.79
N ILE A 105 12.10 4.44 10.86
CA ILE A 105 10.80 4.77 11.44
C ILE A 105 10.78 6.24 11.90
N LEU A 106 11.82 6.68 12.61
CA LEU A 106 11.94 8.05 13.08
C LEU A 106 12.00 9.04 11.91
N PHE A 107 12.76 8.73 10.86
CA PHE A 107 12.87 9.57 9.67
C PHE A 107 11.52 9.74 8.99
N VAL A 108 10.80 8.64 8.71
CA VAL A 108 9.46 8.69 8.09
C VAL A 108 8.48 9.47 8.97
N ALA A 109 8.51 9.24 10.28
CA ALA A 109 7.70 10.00 11.24
C ALA A 109 7.98 11.50 11.18
N LEU A 110 9.26 11.91 11.13
CA LEU A 110 9.63 13.32 11.04
C LEU A 110 9.19 13.95 9.70
N VAL A 111 9.28 13.23 8.59
CA VAL A 111 8.78 13.69 7.28
C VAL A 111 7.29 14.02 7.35
N TYR A 112 6.46 13.10 7.84
CA TYR A 112 5.01 13.35 7.98
C TYR A 112 4.68 14.38 9.05
N GLY A 113 5.47 14.44 10.13
CA GLY A 113 5.37 15.51 11.13
C GLY A 113 5.60 16.89 10.51
N LEU A 114 6.63 17.04 9.68
CA LEU A 114 6.92 18.28 8.97
C LEU A 114 5.80 18.64 7.97
N LEU A 115 5.29 17.67 7.20
CA LEU A 115 4.19 17.89 6.27
C LEU A 115 2.95 18.43 7.01
N PHE A 116 2.52 17.77 8.09
CA PHE A 116 1.36 18.23 8.87
C PHE A 116 1.61 19.59 9.52
N TRP A 117 2.83 19.86 9.98
CA TRP A 117 3.21 21.18 10.48
C TRP A 117 3.07 22.26 9.41
N ILE A 118 3.44 22.00 8.16
CA ILE A 118 3.21 22.91 7.02
C ILE A 118 1.71 23.19 6.83
N ALA A 119 0.84 22.18 6.94
CA ALA A 119 -0.62 22.41 6.89
C ALA A 119 -1.18 23.23 8.05
N SER A 120 -0.43 23.40 9.15
CA SER A 120 -0.89 24.09 10.36
C SER A 120 -0.71 25.60 10.35
N PHE A 121 0.00 26.16 9.35
CA PHE A 121 0.35 27.58 9.30
C PHE A 121 -0.85 28.54 9.32
N PRO A 122 -1.92 28.30 8.53
CA PRO A 122 -3.12 29.13 8.55
C PRO A 122 -3.73 29.30 9.93
N SER A 123 -4.31 30.46 10.20
CA SER A 123 -5.07 30.71 11.44
C SER A 123 -6.48 30.12 11.39
N PHE A 124 -7.06 30.01 10.19
CA PHE A 124 -8.42 29.52 9.99
C PHE A 124 -8.46 27.98 9.92
N VAL A 125 -9.34 27.37 10.72
CA VAL A 125 -9.52 25.90 10.78
C VAL A 125 -9.88 25.31 9.42
N ALA A 126 -10.74 25.98 8.65
CA ALA A 126 -11.12 25.54 7.32
C ALA A 126 -9.92 25.44 6.36
N LEU A 127 -9.02 26.43 6.40
CA LEU A 127 -7.83 26.41 5.53
C LEU A 127 -6.82 25.35 5.98
N ARG A 128 -6.68 25.10 7.29
CA ARG A 128 -5.88 23.95 7.79
C ARG A 128 -6.44 22.61 7.34
N ALA A 129 -7.76 22.47 7.33
CA ALA A 129 -8.44 21.28 6.85
C ALA A 129 -8.17 21.05 5.35
N VAL A 130 -8.25 22.10 4.53
CA VAL A 130 -7.87 22.06 3.10
C VAL A 130 -6.40 21.66 2.92
N LEU A 131 -5.48 22.25 3.68
CA LEU A 131 -4.06 21.89 3.57
C LEU A 131 -3.79 20.45 4.03
N LEU A 132 -4.46 19.98 5.09
CA LEU A 132 -4.36 18.58 5.53
C LEU A 132 -4.87 17.61 4.45
N PHE A 133 -5.96 17.95 3.77
CA PHE A 133 -6.43 17.22 2.60
C PHE A 133 -5.38 17.19 1.48
N LEU A 134 -4.76 18.34 1.17
CA LEU A 134 -3.77 18.43 0.11
C LEU A 134 -2.47 17.65 0.39
N ILE A 135 -2.12 17.42 1.67
CA ILE A 135 -0.95 16.59 2.03
C ILE A 135 -1.07 15.17 1.49
N SER A 136 -2.26 14.60 1.31
CA SER A 136 -2.40 13.25 0.76
C SER A 136 -1.95 13.12 -0.70
N TYR A 137 -1.74 14.24 -1.40
CA TYR A 137 -1.22 14.30 -2.77
C TYR A 137 0.28 14.58 -2.81
N VAL A 138 0.93 14.76 -1.65
CA VAL A 138 2.39 14.85 -1.55
C VAL A 138 2.93 13.44 -1.37
N HIS A 139 3.80 13.00 -2.27
CA HIS A 139 4.37 11.65 -2.29
C HIS A 139 5.88 11.71 -2.06
N PRO A 140 6.34 11.74 -0.80
CA PRO A 140 7.78 11.71 -0.49
C PRO A 140 8.45 10.55 -1.22
N PHE A 141 9.51 10.85 -1.98
CA PHE A 141 10.27 9.86 -2.76
C PHE A 141 9.43 9.05 -3.76
N GLY A 142 8.28 9.58 -4.20
CA GLY A 142 7.37 8.89 -5.13
C GLY A 142 6.45 7.86 -4.48
N PHE A 143 6.55 7.65 -3.16
CA PHE A 143 5.74 6.70 -2.41
C PHE A 143 4.37 7.31 -2.04
N ASN A 144 3.31 6.72 -2.59
CA ASN A 144 1.95 7.30 -2.61
C ASN A 144 0.94 6.61 -1.67
N TRP A 145 1.40 5.88 -0.67
CA TRP A 145 0.50 5.12 0.21
C TRP A 145 -0.20 5.95 1.27
N PHE A 146 0.21 7.20 1.51
CA PHE A 146 -0.56 8.11 2.35
C PHE A 146 -1.77 8.66 1.58
N ASN A 147 -2.81 7.83 1.47
CA ASN A 147 -4.03 8.12 0.73
C ASN A 147 -5.24 8.22 1.69
N LEU A 148 -5.76 9.43 1.87
CA LEU A 148 -6.89 9.68 2.76
C LEU A 148 -8.22 9.16 2.21
N GLU A 149 -8.37 8.97 0.89
CA GLU A 149 -9.58 8.37 0.29
C GLU A 149 -9.71 6.90 0.73
N ALA A 150 -8.59 6.22 0.98
CA ALA A 150 -8.54 4.84 1.47
C ALA A 150 -9.15 4.68 2.88
N THR A 151 -9.18 5.75 3.69
CA THR A 151 -9.79 5.73 5.03
C THR A 151 -11.31 5.49 5.01
N LEU A 152 -11.94 5.66 3.84
CA LEU A 152 -13.37 5.49 3.60
C LEU A 152 -13.70 4.17 2.91
N VAL A 153 -12.72 3.30 2.64
CA VAL A 153 -12.96 1.98 2.03
C VAL A 153 -13.84 1.11 2.92
N LEU A 154 -13.73 1.27 4.23
CA LEU A 154 -14.61 0.61 5.19
C LEU A 154 -15.90 1.43 5.40
N GLY A 155 -17.00 0.76 5.75
CA GLY A 155 -18.26 1.39 6.15
C GLY A 155 -19.07 1.99 4.99
N ALA A 156 -19.86 3.04 5.26
CA ALA A 156 -20.91 3.48 4.33
C ALA A 156 -20.53 4.61 3.34
N PHE A 157 -19.43 5.33 3.57
CA PHE A 157 -19.07 6.49 2.75
C PHE A 157 -18.32 6.09 1.48
N GLU A 158 -18.39 6.92 0.45
CA GLU A 158 -17.73 6.65 -0.83
C GLU A 158 -16.21 6.87 -0.71
N PRO A 159 -15.36 5.87 -1.04
CA PRO A 159 -13.90 6.01 -1.05
C PRO A 159 -13.41 6.75 -2.30
N SER A 160 -13.84 8.00 -2.43
CA SER A 160 -13.55 8.91 -3.54
C SER A 160 -13.16 10.28 -3.01
N THR A 161 -12.60 11.11 -3.88
CA THR A 161 -12.32 12.53 -3.59
C THR A 161 -13.60 13.26 -3.13
N ARG A 162 -14.77 12.94 -3.73
CA ARG A 162 -16.07 13.52 -3.35
C ARG A 162 -16.45 13.16 -1.93
N GLY A 163 -16.43 11.86 -1.59
CA GLY A 163 -16.73 11.38 -0.24
C GLY A 163 -15.80 12.02 0.79
N LEU A 164 -14.51 12.07 0.49
CA LEU A 164 -13.51 12.68 1.36
C LEU A 164 -13.73 14.18 1.58
N ILE A 165 -14.04 14.94 0.52
CA ILE A 165 -14.38 16.38 0.63
C ILE A 165 -15.53 16.58 1.63
N PHE A 166 -16.60 15.79 1.52
CA PHE A 166 -17.75 15.92 2.43
C PHE A 166 -17.42 15.50 3.87
N ILE A 167 -16.54 14.53 4.08
CA ILE A 167 -16.03 14.19 5.41
C ILE A 167 -15.23 15.37 6.02
N PHE A 168 -14.38 16.02 5.23
CA PHE A 168 -13.67 17.23 5.66
C PHE A 168 -14.64 18.39 5.96
N LEU A 169 -15.66 18.60 5.11
CA LEU A 169 -16.70 19.60 5.36
C LEU A 169 -17.50 19.32 6.63
N ALA A 170 -17.77 18.04 6.94
CA ALA A 170 -18.39 17.65 8.21
C ALA A 170 -17.49 18.00 9.40
N ALA A 171 -16.18 17.73 9.32
CA ALA A 171 -15.22 18.08 10.38
C ALA A 171 -15.13 19.60 10.60
N ILE A 172 -15.10 20.38 9.51
CA ILE A 172 -15.12 21.86 9.56
C ILE A 172 -16.44 22.34 10.19
N SER A 173 -17.58 21.78 9.77
CA SER A 173 -18.90 22.13 10.30
C SER A 173 -18.97 21.92 11.81
N LEU A 174 -18.46 20.79 12.31
CA LEU A 174 -18.39 20.48 13.75
C LEU A 174 -17.51 21.47 14.55
N SER A 175 -16.61 22.19 13.89
CA SER A 175 -15.73 23.20 14.50
C SER A 175 -16.40 24.58 14.61
N LEU A 176 -17.62 24.76 14.08
CA LEU A 176 -18.39 26.00 14.18
C LEU A 176 -18.91 26.24 15.62
N LYS A 177 -19.11 27.52 15.98
CA LYS A 177 -19.57 27.93 17.33
C LYS A 177 -21.07 27.67 17.58
N GLY A 178 -21.90 27.57 16.53
CA GLY A 178 -23.36 27.39 16.67
C GLY A 178 -23.73 26.03 17.27
N LYS A 179 -24.62 25.99 18.28
CA LYS A 179 -24.92 24.75 19.03
C LYS A 179 -25.60 23.67 18.18
N ILE A 180 -26.63 24.01 17.41
CA ILE A 180 -27.44 23.05 16.62
C ILE A 180 -26.98 23.02 15.16
N LEU A 181 -26.75 24.19 14.55
CA LEU A 181 -26.40 24.32 13.13
C LEU A 181 -25.19 23.46 12.73
N LYS A 182 -24.16 23.36 13.59
CA LYS A 182 -22.97 22.55 13.30
C LYS A 182 -23.28 21.06 13.08
N PHE A 183 -24.25 20.52 13.82
CA PHE A 183 -24.66 19.13 13.72
C PHE A 183 -25.52 18.91 12.48
N ILE A 184 -26.42 19.85 12.16
CA ILE A 184 -27.23 19.80 10.94
C ILE A 184 -26.32 19.82 9.70
N LEU A 185 -25.37 20.76 9.62
CA LEU A 185 -24.44 20.85 8.50
C LEU A 185 -23.54 19.62 8.39
N ALA A 186 -23.02 19.11 9.52
CA ALA A 186 -22.24 17.89 9.53
C ALA A 186 -23.06 16.69 9.03
N PHE A 187 -24.32 16.56 9.47
CA PHE A 187 -25.21 15.48 9.04
C PHE A 187 -25.52 15.54 7.54
N ILE A 188 -25.80 16.73 6.99
CA ILE A 188 -25.97 16.93 5.54
C ILE A 188 -24.72 16.50 4.78
N CYS A 189 -23.54 16.88 5.26
CA CYS A 189 -22.27 16.47 4.66
C CYS A 189 -22.10 14.94 4.73
N LEU A 190 -22.46 14.28 5.83
CA LEU A 190 -22.38 12.82 5.94
C LEU A 190 -23.31 12.13 4.93
N ILE A 191 -24.54 12.62 4.75
CA ILE A 191 -25.45 12.10 3.71
C ILE A 191 -24.81 12.26 2.34
N ALA A 192 -24.24 13.44 2.04
CA ALA A 192 -23.58 13.69 0.77
C ALA A 192 -22.33 12.83 0.55
N ALA A 193 -21.66 12.37 1.62
CA ALA A 193 -20.50 11.49 1.55
C ALA A 193 -20.86 10.01 1.29
N LEU A 194 -22.13 9.60 1.36
CA LEU A 194 -22.54 8.20 1.17
C LEU A 194 -22.22 7.71 -0.26
N GLN A 195 -21.89 6.42 -0.35
CA GLN A 195 -21.77 5.73 -1.63
C GLN A 195 -23.18 5.34 -2.10
N PHE A 196 -23.66 5.99 -3.17
CA PHE A 196 -25.02 5.74 -3.65
C PHE A 196 -25.19 4.62 -4.67
N LYS A 197 -24.09 4.26 -5.34
CA LYS A 197 -24.12 3.32 -6.46
C LYS A 197 -23.09 2.24 -6.23
N SER A 198 -23.48 1.01 -6.53
CA SER A 198 -22.55 -0.08 -6.83
C SER A 198 -22.55 -0.29 -8.31
N ASN A 199 -21.36 -0.31 -8.89
CA ASN A 199 -21.20 -0.74 -10.27
C ASN A 199 -20.83 -2.22 -10.25
N GLU A 200 -21.42 -3.01 -11.15
CA GLU A 200 -20.96 -4.37 -11.38
C GLU A 200 -19.67 -4.30 -12.20
N ALA A 201 -18.55 -4.66 -11.58
CA ALA A 201 -17.30 -4.82 -12.29
C ALA A 201 -17.28 -6.16 -13.03
N LYS A 202 -16.68 -6.17 -14.22
CA LYS A 202 -16.42 -7.39 -14.96
C LYS A 202 -15.55 -8.33 -14.13
N THR A 203 -15.83 -9.61 -14.24
CA THR A 203 -15.06 -10.70 -13.62
C THR A 203 -14.55 -11.64 -14.71
N LEU A 204 -13.62 -12.53 -14.36
CA LEU A 204 -13.19 -13.59 -15.25
C LEU A 204 -14.33 -14.63 -15.38
N PRO A 205 -14.79 -14.97 -16.59
CA PRO A 205 -15.90 -15.91 -16.83
C PRO A 205 -15.46 -17.38 -16.78
N PHE A 206 -14.32 -17.65 -16.15
CA PHE A 206 -13.70 -18.96 -16.06
C PHE A 206 -13.01 -19.13 -14.70
N ASP A 207 -12.76 -20.38 -14.31
CA ASP A 207 -12.15 -20.69 -13.02
C ASP A 207 -10.66 -20.35 -13.00
N VAL A 208 -10.26 -19.72 -11.90
CA VAL A 208 -8.90 -19.22 -11.67
C VAL A 208 -8.38 -19.78 -10.37
N GLU A 209 -7.16 -20.32 -10.41
CA GLU A 209 -6.40 -20.69 -9.23
C GLU A 209 -5.50 -19.52 -8.81
N LEU A 210 -5.79 -18.92 -7.65
CA LEU A 210 -4.95 -17.89 -7.04
C LEU A 210 -4.08 -18.54 -5.98
N VAL A 211 -2.86 -18.89 -6.36
CA VAL A 211 -1.94 -19.58 -5.46
C VAL A 211 -1.62 -18.68 -4.27
N ASN A 212 -1.64 -19.26 -3.08
CA ASN A 212 -1.13 -18.64 -1.88
C ASN A 212 0.10 -19.38 -1.39
N THR A 213 1.22 -18.68 -1.19
CA THR A 213 2.45 -19.29 -0.66
C THR A 213 2.84 -18.64 0.66
N ASN A 214 3.65 -19.35 1.45
CA ASN A 214 4.21 -18.86 2.71
C ASN A 214 5.71 -19.15 2.80
N VAL A 215 6.43 -18.87 1.73
CA VAL A 215 7.88 -19.02 1.66
C VAL A 215 8.51 -17.85 2.42
N ALA A 216 9.22 -18.17 3.50
CA ALA A 216 9.90 -17.17 4.32
C ALA A 216 11.01 -16.46 3.51
N GLN A 217 11.05 -15.14 3.63
CA GLN A 217 11.94 -14.30 2.82
C GLN A 217 13.44 -14.62 3.02
N ARG A 218 13.84 -15.06 4.22
CA ARG A 218 15.24 -15.43 4.53
C ARG A 218 15.75 -16.64 3.74
N VAL A 219 14.89 -17.58 3.40
CA VAL A 219 15.26 -18.84 2.71
C VAL A 219 14.92 -18.82 1.22
N ARG A 220 14.21 -17.79 0.76
CA ARG A 220 13.67 -17.72 -0.60
C ARG A 220 14.76 -17.84 -1.66
N TRP A 221 15.92 -17.24 -1.44
CA TRP A 221 17.05 -17.27 -2.39
C TRP A 221 18.11 -18.31 -2.04
N ASP A 222 17.80 -19.26 -1.14
CA ASP A 222 18.68 -20.38 -0.85
C ASP A 222 18.75 -21.34 -2.05
N LYS A 223 19.94 -21.48 -2.62
CA LYS A 223 20.19 -22.34 -3.79
C LYS A 223 19.84 -23.81 -3.53
N SER A 224 19.97 -24.27 -2.28
CA SER A 224 19.67 -25.65 -1.89
C SER A 224 18.17 -25.97 -1.94
N LEU A 225 17.33 -24.95 -1.71
CA LEU A 225 15.87 -25.07 -1.73
C LEU A 225 15.25 -24.75 -3.09
N ARG A 226 16.04 -24.26 -4.06
CA ARG A 226 15.57 -23.88 -5.39
C ARG A 226 14.74 -24.98 -6.06
N MET A 227 15.27 -26.20 -6.12
CA MET A 227 14.57 -27.34 -6.75
C MET A 227 13.28 -27.70 -6.00
N LYS A 228 13.29 -27.61 -4.67
CA LYS A 228 12.10 -27.83 -3.86
C LYS A 228 11.00 -26.83 -4.23
N PHE A 229 11.30 -25.53 -4.24
CA PHE A 229 10.32 -24.49 -4.58
C PHE A 229 9.84 -24.60 -6.03
N THR A 230 10.72 -24.94 -6.98
CA THR A 230 10.34 -25.21 -8.36
C THR A 230 9.34 -26.36 -8.45
N ASN A 231 9.62 -27.49 -7.79
CA ASN A 231 8.75 -28.66 -7.82
C ASN A 231 7.41 -28.37 -7.14
N GLU A 232 7.40 -27.67 -6.00
CA GLU A 232 6.16 -27.26 -5.33
C GLU A 232 5.28 -26.40 -6.26
N ASN A 233 5.87 -25.47 -7.03
CA ASN A 233 5.12 -24.69 -8.02
C ASN A 233 4.59 -25.54 -9.18
N LEU A 234 5.37 -26.51 -9.67
CA LEU A 234 4.93 -27.43 -10.72
C LEU A 234 3.79 -28.33 -10.24
N ASP A 235 3.85 -28.80 -8.99
CA ASP A 235 2.77 -29.58 -8.36
C ASP A 235 1.48 -28.76 -8.29
N MET A 236 1.56 -27.48 -7.87
CA MET A 236 0.39 -26.58 -7.86
C MET A 236 -0.19 -26.35 -9.26
N ILE A 237 0.65 -26.23 -10.29
CA ILE A 237 0.20 -26.13 -11.69
C ILE A 237 -0.51 -27.42 -12.12
N ASN A 238 0.06 -28.59 -11.81
CA ASN A 238 -0.53 -29.88 -12.15
C ASN A 238 -1.86 -30.12 -11.44
N SER A 239 -1.98 -29.72 -10.16
CA SER A 239 -3.25 -29.74 -9.42
C SER A 239 -4.30 -28.85 -10.08
N ALA A 240 -3.95 -27.61 -10.47
CA ALA A 240 -4.88 -26.72 -11.16
C ALA A 240 -5.33 -27.27 -12.53
N ILE A 241 -4.45 -27.96 -13.26
CA ILE A 241 -4.81 -28.67 -14.50
C ILE A 241 -5.80 -29.80 -14.21
N ALA A 242 -5.54 -30.61 -13.17
CA ALA A 242 -6.42 -31.71 -12.78
C ALA A 242 -7.81 -31.20 -12.34
N GLU A 243 -7.87 -30.04 -11.70
CA GLU A 243 -9.09 -29.32 -11.34
C GLU A 243 -9.72 -28.53 -12.50
N GLN A 244 -9.19 -28.66 -13.71
CA GLN A 244 -9.69 -28.01 -14.92
C GLN A 244 -9.77 -26.47 -14.84
N LYS A 245 -8.88 -25.85 -14.06
CA LYS A 245 -8.76 -24.38 -14.00
C LYS A 245 -8.29 -23.85 -15.34
N ARG A 246 -8.79 -22.67 -15.75
CA ARG A 246 -8.36 -22.03 -17.00
C ARG A 246 -7.07 -21.25 -16.82
N LEU A 247 -6.88 -20.65 -15.66
CA LEU A 247 -5.74 -19.80 -15.31
C LEU A 247 -5.23 -20.16 -13.92
N ILE A 248 -3.91 -20.30 -13.77
CA ILE A 248 -3.23 -20.32 -12.48
C ILE A 248 -2.32 -19.09 -12.36
N VAL A 249 -2.40 -18.40 -11.22
CA VAL A 249 -1.59 -17.22 -10.91
C VAL A 249 -0.72 -17.50 -9.70
N LEU A 250 0.58 -17.60 -9.93
CA LEU A 250 1.59 -17.78 -8.89
C LEU A 250 2.10 -16.41 -8.39
N PRO A 251 2.45 -16.26 -7.10
CA PRO A 251 2.87 -14.98 -6.54
C PRO A 251 4.17 -14.42 -7.13
N GLU A 252 4.51 -13.20 -6.73
CA GLU A 252 5.76 -12.56 -7.09
C GLU A 252 6.96 -13.36 -6.55
N SER A 253 7.96 -13.56 -7.42
CA SER A 253 9.14 -14.39 -7.13
C SER A 253 8.77 -15.80 -6.64
N ALA A 254 7.68 -16.39 -7.15
CA ALA A 254 7.32 -17.78 -6.89
C ALA A 254 8.44 -18.73 -7.30
N PHE A 255 9.10 -18.46 -8.42
CA PHE A 255 10.35 -19.13 -8.80
C PHE A 255 11.54 -18.24 -8.41
N PRO A 256 12.30 -18.59 -7.35
CA PRO A 256 13.43 -17.78 -6.88
C PRO A 256 14.69 -18.01 -7.72
N LEU A 257 14.58 -17.69 -9.00
CA LEU A 257 15.62 -17.85 -10.01
C LEU A 257 15.43 -16.81 -11.12
N PHE A 258 16.41 -16.75 -12.03
CA PHE A 258 16.29 -15.99 -13.26
C PHE A 258 15.65 -16.88 -14.33
N MET A 259 14.35 -16.69 -14.61
CA MET A 259 13.61 -17.55 -15.55
C MET A 259 14.24 -17.57 -16.95
N THR A 260 14.87 -16.47 -17.36
CA THR A 260 15.59 -16.36 -18.64
C THR A 260 16.80 -17.29 -18.76
N ASN A 261 17.30 -17.83 -17.64
CA ASN A 261 18.46 -18.72 -17.60
C ASN A 261 18.08 -20.19 -17.41
N GLU A 262 16.78 -20.53 -17.40
CA GLU A 262 16.29 -21.88 -17.11
C GLU A 262 15.48 -22.46 -18.31
N PRO A 263 16.13 -22.76 -19.45
CA PRO A 263 15.43 -23.17 -20.67
C PRO A 263 14.60 -24.46 -20.48
N LEU A 264 15.11 -25.42 -19.70
CA LEU A 264 14.39 -26.68 -19.42
C LEU A 264 13.07 -26.44 -18.68
N LEU A 265 13.09 -25.57 -17.66
CA LEU A 265 11.89 -25.20 -16.92
C LEU A 265 10.92 -24.41 -17.79
N VAL A 266 11.44 -23.51 -18.64
CA VAL A 266 10.62 -22.76 -19.59
C VAL A 266 9.90 -23.70 -20.57
N ASP A 267 10.58 -24.72 -21.09
CA ASP A 267 9.99 -25.69 -22.00
C ASP A 267 8.95 -26.57 -21.30
N GLU A 268 9.20 -27.00 -20.07
CA GLU A 268 8.21 -27.71 -19.24
C GLU A 268 6.95 -26.86 -19.00
N LEU A 269 7.13 -25.58 -18.62
CA LEU A 269 6.02 -24.66 -18.40
C LEU A 269 5.24 -24.36 -19.69
N LYS A 270 5.89 -24.30 -20.86
CA LYS A 270 5.19 -24.19 -22.16
C LYS A 270 4.38 -25.44 -22.48
N GLU A 271 4.89 -26.64 -22.20
CA GLU A 271 4.13 -27.88 -22.41
C GLU A 271 2.91 -27.96 -21.49
N LEU A 272 3.07 -27.60 -20.21
CA LEU A 272 1.95 -27.45 -19.28
C LEU A 272 0.97 -26.37 -19.74
N SER A 273 1.46 -25.28 -20.35
CA SER A 273 0.61 -24.17 -20.75
C SER A 273 -0.35 -24.45 -21.92
N LYS A 274 -0.16 -25.57 -22.62
CA LYS A 274 -1.14 -26.09 -23.59
C LYS A 274 -2.43 -26.58 -22.93
N LYS A 275 -2.40 -26.83 -21.62
CA LYS A 275 -3.55 -27.31 -20.83
C LYS A 275 -4.15 -26.23 -19.94
N ILE A 276 -3.35 -25.25 -19.51
CA ILE A 276 -3.75 -24.17 -18.59
C ILE A 276 -2.98 -22.88 -18.91
N THR A 277 -3.54 -21.69 -18.70
CA THR A 277 -2.73 -20.46 -18.75
C THR A 277 -2.01 -20.27 -17.41
N ILE A 278 -0.71 -19.94 -17.44
CA ILE A 278 0.13 -19.80 -16.24
C ILE A 278 0.67 -18.38 -16.19
N VAL A 279 0.48 -17.69 -15.06
CA VAL A 279 1.17 -16.45 -14.74
C VAL A 279 2.11 -16.73 -13.57
N ALA A 280 3.41 -16.56 -13.78
CA ALA A 280 4.44 -16.88 -12.79
C ALA A 280 5.38 -15.71 -12.52
N GLY A 281 5.54 -15.32 -11.24
CA GLY A 281 6.53 -14.33 -10.83
C GLY A 281 7.93 -14.92 -10.73
N ALA A 282 8.92 -14.27 -11.38
CA ALA A 282 10.34 -14.61 -11.28
C ALA A 282 11.19 -13.40 -11.66
N LEU A 283 12.51 -13.48 -11.43
CA LEU A 283 13.42 -12.47 -11.96
C LEU A 283 13.77 -12.79 -13.42
N ALA A 284 14.14 -11.76 -14.17
CA ALA A 284 14.81 -11.90 -15.45
C ALA A 284 16.20 -11.27 -15.38
N TYR A 285 17.15 -11.87 -16.09
CA TYR A 285 18.48 -11.31 -16.27
C TYR A 285 18.84 -11.27 -17.74
N GLU A 286 19.10 -10.08 -18.26
CA GLU A 286 19.37 -9.85 -19.67
C GLU A 286 20.23 -8.60 -19.83
N ASN A 287 21.24 -8.62 -20.71
CA ASN A 287 22.10 -7.47 -20.99
C ASN A 287 22.71 -6.80 -19.74
N LYS A 288 23.11 -7.61 -18.73
CA LYS A 288 23.62 -7.16 -17.42
C LYS A 288 22.62 -6.31 -16.63
N GLN A 289 21.33 -6.54 -16.82
CA GLN A 289 20.24 -5.87 -16.11
C GLN A 289 19.34 -6.92 -15.47
N ILE A 290 18.87 -6.61 -14.25
CA ILE A 290 17.89 -7.43 -13.52
C ILE A 290 16.52 -6.78 -13.66
N TYR A 291 15.50 -7.60 -13.83
CA TYR A 291 14.11 -7.18 -13.90
C TYR A 291 13.28 -8.02 -12.96
N ASN A 292 12.30 -7.38 -12.32
CA ASN A 292 11.20 -8.08 -11.64
C ASN A 292 10.08 -8.29 -12.66
N SER A 293 9.72 -9.54 -12.91
CA SER A 293 8.88 -9.90 -14.05
C SER A 293 7.80 -10.89 -13.66
N ALA A 294 6.68 -10.80 -14.38
CA ALA A 294 5.72 -11.87 -14.51
C ALA A 294 5.94 -12.54 -15.87
N PHE A 295 5.88 -13.87 -15.90
CA PHE A 295 5.98 -14.68 -17.11
C PHE A 295 4.61 -15.31 -17.38
N LEU A 296 4.03 -14.97 -18.53
CA LEU A 296 2.79 -15.54 -19.04
C LEU A 296 3.14 -16.72 -19.96
N PHE A 297 2.73 -17.92 -19.57
CA PHE A 297 2.75 -19.08 -20.45
C PHE A 297 1.34 -19.41 -20.90
N GLN A 298 1.13 -19.46 -22.21
CA GLN A 298 -0.19 -19.65 -22.81
C GLN A 298 -0.05 -20.38 -24.14
N ASP A 299 -0.74 -21.51 -24.29
CA ASP A 299 -0.84 -22.26 -25.55
C ASP A 299 0.53 -22.60 -26.16
N GLY A 300 1.49 -23.04 -25.32
CA GLY A 300 2.86 -23.35 -25.74
C GLY A 300 3.78 -22.15 -25.95
N THR A 301 3.29 -20.92 -25.76
CA THR A 301 4.08 -19.69 -25.90
C THR A 301 4.46 -19.09 -24.55
N LEU A 302 5.53 -18.30 -24.55
CA LEU A 302 5.98 -17.52 -23.39
C LEU A 302 5.98 -16.03 -23.76
N ARG A 303 5.42 -15.21 -22.86
CA ARG A 303 5.55 -13.75 -22.89
C ARG A 303 6.03 -13.25 -21.53
N ARG A 304 7.05 -12.40 -21.55
CA ARG A 304 7.57 -11.72 -20.35
C ARG A 304 6.89 -10.36 -20.17
N MET A 305 6.56 -10.02 -18.93
CA MET A 305 5.90 -8.78 -18.51
C MET A 305 6.70 -8.16 -17.36
N ASP A 306 7.42 -7.08 -17.65
CA ASP A 306 8.31 -6.44 -16.68
C ASP A 306 7.58 -5.38 -15.85
N LYS A 307 8.01 -5.24 -14.59
CA LYS A 307 7.52 -4.23 -13.66
C LYS A 307 7.85 -2.82 -14.15
N LYS A 308 6.88 -1.92 -14.13
CA LYS A 308 6.99 -0.50 -14.48
C LYS A 308 7.24 0.38 -13.25
N PHE A 309 6.50 0.19 -12.16
CA PHE A 309 6.73 0.96 -10.93
C PHE A 309 7.53 0.15 -9.92
N LEU A 310 8.79 0.55 -9.75
CA LEU A 310 9.71 -0.03 -8.78
C LEU A 310 9.44 0.54 -7.39
N VAL A 311 9.72 -0.25 -6.36
CA VAL A 311 9.62 0.18 -4.97
C VAL A 311 10.80 1.11 -4.63
N PRO A 312 10.56 2.36 -4.20
CA PRO A 312 11.61 3.26 -3.75
C PRO A 312 12.42 2.65 -2.60
N PHE A 313 13.75 2.73 -2.68
CA PHE A 313 14.73 2.18 -1.74
C PHE A 313 14.72 0.65 -1.58
N GLY A 314 13.85 -0.07 -2.29
CA GLY A 314 13.83 -1.54 -2.35
C GLY A 314 14.34 -2.08 -3.69
N GLU A 315 13.88 -1.49 -4.79
CA GLU A 315 14.22 -1.90 -6.17
C GLU A 315 14.90 -0.80 -6.99
N GLU A 316 14.62 0.48 -6.66
CA GLU A 316 15.33 1.64 -7.21
C GLU A 316 15.70 2.63 -6.10
N ILE A 317 16.83 3.33 -6.23
CA ILE A 317 17.19 4.43 -5.33
C ILE A 317 16.76 5.75 -5.96
N PRO A 318 15.72 6.43 -5.42
CA PRO A 318 15.17 7.66 -6.01
C PRO A 318 16.00 8.90 -5.63
N LEU A 319 17.33 8.80 -5.70
CA LEU A 319 18.26 9.89 -5.38
C LEU A 319 19.14 10.22 -6.59
N PRO A 320 19.71 11.44 -6.67
CA PRO A 320 20.72 11.77 -7.66
C PRO A 320 21.84 10.72 -7.72
N LYS A 321 22.35 10.43 -8.92
CA LYS A 321 23.27 9.31 -9.20
C LYS A 321 24.44 9.18 -8.21
N PHE A 322 25.06 10.29 -7.81
CA PHE A 322 26.18 10.25 -6.84
C PHE A 322 25.77 9.74 -5.45
N MET A 323 24.54 10.05 -5.00
CA MET A 323 23.98 9.52 -3.74
C MET A 323 23.50 8.09 -3.90
N GLN A 324 22.91 7.75 -5.05
CA GLN A 324 22.54 6.38 -5.41
C GLN A 324 23.74 5.44 -5.37
N ASP A 325 24.85 5.80 -6.04
CA ASP A 325 26.07 4.99 -6.06
C ASP A 325 26.65 4.80 -4.64
N ALA A 326 26.61 5.86 -3.82
CA ALA A 326 27.04 5.78 -2.42
C ALA A 326 26.14 4.84 -1.60
N VAL A 327 24.81 4.95 -1.74
CA VAL A 327 23.84 4.11 -1.04
C VAL A 327 23.96 2.65 -1.47
N ASN A 328 24.03 2.37 -2.78
CA ASN A 328 24.18 1.02 -3.32
C ASN A 328 25.48 0.38 -2.86
N LYS A 329 26.58 1.13 -2.81
CA LYS A 329 27.86 0.63 -2.31
C LYS A 329 27.88 0.39 -0.80
N LEU A 330 27.25 1.28 -0.02
CA LEU A 330 27.26 1.23 1.45
C LEU A 330 26.27 0.21 2.03
N PHE A 331 25.10 0.04 1.42
CA PHE A 331 23.98 -0.71 2.00
C PHE A 331 23.54 -1.92 1.18
N PHE A 332 23.85 -1.98 -0.12
CA PHE A 332 23.35 -3.02 -1.03
C PHE A 332 24.47 -3.76 -1.78
N GLY A 333 25.71 -3.70 -1.27
CA GLY A 333 26.84 -4.47 -1.80
C GLY A 333 27.23 -4.14 -3.25
N GLY A 334 26.85 -2.96 -3.75
CA GLY A 334 27.09 -2.55 -5.14
C GLY A 334 26.12 -3.14 -6.17
N ALA A 335 25.01 -3.74 -5.75
CA ALA A 335 23.95 -4.20 -6.65
C ALA A 335 23.40 -3.04 -7.50
N SER A 336 23.17 -3.30 -8.78
CA SER A 336 22.49 -2.35 -9.66
C SER A 336 20.98 -2.38 -9.44
N ASP A 337 20.35 -1.22 -9.47
CA ASP A 337 18.90 -1.06 -9.48
C ASP A 337 18.24 -1.93 -10.56
N PHE A 338 16.99 -2.30 -10.31
CA PHE A 338 16.22 -3.05 -11.29
C PHE A 338 15.88 -2.15 -12.47
N LYS A 339 15.76 -2.75 -13.65
CA LYS A 339 15.29 -2.02 -14.83
C LYS A 339 13.77 -2.10 -14.93
N LYS A 340 13.15 -0.95 -15.17
CA LYS A 340 11.69 -0.80 -15.30
C LYS A 340 11.21 -0.81 -16.74
N ALA A 341 9.99 -1.30 -16.93
CA ALA A 341 9.25 -1.19 -18.18
C ALA A 341 8.72 0.24 -18.41
N GLU A 342 8.53 0.62 -19.67
CA GLU A 342 7.91 1.90 -20.03
C GLU A 342 6.38 1.87 -19.91
N ASN A 343 5.78 0.72 -20.23
CA ASN A 343 4.33 0.52 -20.31
C ASN A 343 3.89 -0.64 -19.44
N PHE A 344 2.63 -0.59 -19.00
CA PHE A 344 2.01 -1.74 -18.34
C PHE A 344 1.76 -2.85 -19.35
N SER A 345 1.74 -4.10 -18.88
CA SER A 345 1.49 -5.26 -19.72
C SER A 345 0.05 -5.71 -19.64
N ASP A 346 -0.57 -5.89 -20.81
CA ASP A 346 -1.89 -6.51 -20.97
C ASP A 346 -1.78 -7.82 -21.74
N TYR A 347 -2.65 -8.77 -21.42
CA TYR A 347 -2.83 -10.01 -22.16
C TYR A 347 -4.31 -10.38 -22.21
N GLU A 348 -4.66 -11.37 -23.02
CA GLU A 348 -6.04 -11.77 -23.24
C GLU A 348 -6.22 -13.26 -23.01
N ILE A 349 -7.29 -13.63 -22.32
CA ILE A 349 -7.72 -15.02 -22.18
C ILE A 349 -9.21 -15.06 -22.52
N ASN A 350 -9.58 -15.86 -23.52
CA ASN A 350 -10.96 -16.07 -23.96
C ASN A 350 -11.76 -14.75 -24.15
N GLY A 351 -11.16 -13.74 -24.81
CA GLY A 351 -11.83 -12.46 -25.07
C GLY A 351 -11.80 -11.45 -23.90
N VAL A 352 -11.21 -11.81 -22.76
CA VAL A 352 -11.12 -10.92 -21.59
C VAL A 352 -9.74 -10.28 -21.51
N LYS A 353 -9.70 -8.95 -21.53
CA LYS A 353 -8.46 -8.17 -21.43
C LYS A 353 -8.02 -8.05 -19.98
N ILE A 354 -6.83 -8.53 -19.67
CA ILE A 354 -6.28 -8.60 -18.32
C ILE A 354 -5.05 -7.70 -18.22
N ARG A 355 -5.05 -6.78 -17.26
CA ARG A 355 -3.90 -5.96 -16.88
C ARG A 355 -3.07 -6.70 -15.84
N ASN A 356 -1.79 -6.92 -16.11
CA ASN A 356 -0.86 -7.49 -15.14
C ASN A 356 -0.30 -6.41 -14.20
N ALA A 357 -0.15 -6.74 -12.92
CA ALA A 357 0.48 -5.89 -11.92
C ALA A 357 1.42 -6.69 -11.02
N ILE A 358 2.57 -6.10 -10.69
CA ILE A 358 3.56 -6.69 -9.79
C ILE A 358 3.66 -5.84 -8.53
N CYS A 359 3.25 -6.40 -7.39
CA CYS A 359 3.37 -5.85 -6.05
C CYS A 359 2.84 -4.41 -5.95
N TYR A 360 3.74 -3.47 -5.68
CA TYR A 360 3.46 -2.04 -5.52
C TYR A 360 2.61 -1.44 -6.65
N GLU A 361 2.72 -1.95 -7.87
CA GLU A 361 1.90 -1.51 -9.01
C GLU A 361 0.40 -1.63 -8.77
N ALA A 362 -0.05 -2.66 -8.03
CA ALA A 362 -1.46 -2.83 -7.70
C ALA A 362 -2.02 -1.71 -6.80
N THR A 363 -1.13 -0.93 -6.16
CA THR A 363 -1.49 0.25 -5.36
C THR A 363 -1.26 1.58 -6.10
N ARG A 364 -0.96 1.55 -7.39
CA ARG A 364 -0.77 2.74 -8.24
C ARG A 364 -2.04 3.05 -9.02
N GLU A 365 -2.52 4.28 -8.90
CA GLU A 365 -3.71 4.74 -9.63
C GLU A 365 -3.52 4.64 -11.15
N GLU A 366 -2.29 4.84 -11.64
CA GLU A 366 -1.93 4.79 -13.05
C GLU A 366 -2.22 3.43 -13.69
N LEU A 367 -2.11 2.33 -12.92
CA LEU A 367 -2.40 0.96 -13.38
C LEU A 367 -3.86 0.80 -13.82
N TYR A 368 -4.77 1.53 -13.18
CA TYR A 368 -6.21 1.36 -13.34
C TYR A 368 -6.80 2.17 -14.51
N LYS A 369 -5.98 2.97 -15.19
CA LYS A 369 -6.36 3.78 -16.34
C LYS A 369 -6.22 2.96 -17.64
N GLY A 370 -7.11 3.20 -18.60
CA GLY A 370 -7.10 2.53 -19.91
C GLY A 370 -8.17 1.45 -20.07
N GLU A 371 -8.12 0.77 -21.21
CA GLU A 371 -9.14 -0.19 -21.65
C GLU A 371 -8.73 -1.64 -21.38
N PHE A 372 -9.22 -2.20 -20.27
CA PHE A 372 -9.09 -3.61 -19.91
C PHE A 372 -10.24 -4.00 -18.96
N ASP A 373 -10.46 -5.29 -18.73
CA ASP A 373 -11.61 -5.77 -17.95
C ASP A 373 -11.27 -6.00 -16.48
N VAL A 374 -10.17 -6.69 -16.19
CA VAL A 374 -9.74 -7.04 -14.82
C VAL A 374 -8.23 -6.85 -14.61
N VAL A 375 -7.80 -6.84 -13.34
CA VAL A 375 -6.39 -6.84 -12.97
C VAL A 375 -6.01 -8.21 -12.41
N VAL A 376 -4.86 -8.75 -12.82
CA VAL A 376 -4.17 -9.85 -12.16
C VAL A 376 -2.92 -9.30 -11.50
N ALA A 377 -2.86 -9.40 -10.18
CA ALA A 377 -1.77 -8.87 -9.36
C ALA A 377 -1.01 -10.01 -8.67
N ILE A 378 0.31 -9.99 -8.77
CA ILE A 378 1.20 -10.93 -8.05
C ILE A 378 2.01 -10.16 -7.01
N THR A 379 2.19 -10.68 -5.80
CA THR A 379 2.84 -9.93 -4.71
C THR A 379 3.63 -10.82 -3.76
N ASN A 380 4.72 -10.29 -3.22
CA ASN A 380 5.47 -10.88 -2.11
C ASN A 380 5.41 -9.99 -0.86
N ASN A 381 4.47 -10.28 0.04
CA ASN A 381 4.37 -9.62 1.35
C ASN A 381 5.34 -10.22 2.39
N GLY A 382 6.10 -11.26 2.03
CA GLY A 382 7.16 -11.88 2.85
C GLY A 382 8.21 -10.89 3.37
N TRP A 383 8.39 -9.76 2.68
CA TRP A 383 9.27 -8.67 3.11
C TRP A 383 8.83 -7.96 4.39
N PHE A 384 7.54 -7.94 4.68
CA PHE A 384 6.97 -7.08 5.73
C PHE A 384 6.12 -7.84 6.75
N VAL A 385 5.83 -9.12 6.54
CA VAL A 385 5.12 -9.93 7.53
C VAL A 385 6.04 -10.37 8.68
N PRO A 386 5.55 -10.36 9.93
CA PRO A 386 4.25 -9.84 10.36
C PRO A 386 4.26 -8.30 10.52
N SER A 387 3.30 -7.61 9.91
CA SER A 387 3.04 -6.18 10.14
C SER A 387 1.67 -5.76 9.60
N SER A 388 1.38 -4.46 9.61
CA SER A 388 0.18 -3.87 9.01
C SER A 388 0.28 -3.62 7.50
N GLU A 389 1.44 -3.84 6.89
CA GLU A 389 1.67 -3.61 5.46
C GLU A 389 0.67 -4.36 4.56
N PRO A 390 0.43 -5.68 4.73
CA PRO A 390 -0.45 -6.42 3.82
C PRO A 390 -1.88 -5.91 3.87
N VAL A 391 -2.32 -5.45 5.05
CA VAL A 391 -3.66 -4.92 5.25
C VAL A 391 -3.81 -3.54 4.64
N LEU A 392 -2.81 -2.66 4.82
CA LEU A 392 -2.81 -1.35 4.17
C LEU A 392 -2.78 -1.50 2.63
N GLN A 393 -1.93 -2.40 2.11
CA GLN A 393 -1.87 -2.72 0.69
C GLN A 393 -3.22 -3.19 0.16
N ARG A 394 -3.87 -4.16 0.82
CA ARG A 394 -5.22 -4.65 0.48
C ARG A 394 -6.25 -3.53 0.44
N VAL A 395 -6.25 -2.65 1.44
CA VAL A 395 -7.18 -1.51 1.49
C VAL A 395 -6.94 -0.54 0.34
N LEU A 396 -5.69 -0.23 0.01
CA LEU A 396 -5.34 0.64 -1.12
C LEU A 396 -5.75 0.02 -2.46
N ILE A 397 -5.54 -1.29 -2.65
CA ILE A 397 -6.03 -2.00 -3.83
C ILE A 397 -7.55 -1.92 -3.91
N LYS A 398 -8.27 -2.15 -2.80
CA LYS A 398 -9.73 -2.06 -2.76
C LYS A 398 -10.26 -0.65 -3.04
N HIS A 399 -9.56 0.38 -2.57
CA HIS A 399 -9.86 1.77 -2.92
C HIS A 399 -9.81 1.98 -4.44
N LEU A 400 -8.71 1.58 -5.09
CA LEU A 400 -8.54 1.75 -6.54
C LEU A 400 -9.50 0.85 -7.34
N ALA A 401 -9.71 -0.39 -6.92
CA ALA A 401 -10.72 -1.30 -7.47
C ALA A 401 -12.12 -0.66 -7.46
N THR A 402 -12.47 0.01 -6.36
CA THR A 402 -13.75 0.75 -6.24
C THR A 402 -13.78 1.96 -7.16
N LYS A 403 -12.75 2.81 -7.12
CA LYS A 403 -12.67 4.06 -7.88
C LYS A 403 -12.75 3.84 -9.39
N TYR A 404 -12.16 2.75 -9.88
CA TYR A 404 -12.09 2.42 -11.32
C TYR A 404 -13.03 1.30 -11.75
N ASN A 405 -13.87 0.80 -10.83
CA ASN A 405 -14.77 -0.33 -11.07
C ASN A 405 -14.06 -1.55 -11.70
N LYS A 406 -12.97 -2.00 -11.08
CA LYS A 406 -12.17 -3.16 -11.52
C LYS A 406 -12.15 -4.23 -10.45
N VAL A 407 -12.20 -5.50 -10.87
CA VAL A 407 -11.89 -6.64 -9.99
C VAL A 407 -10.39 -6.94 -10.08
N VAL A 408 -9.77 -7.19 -8.93
CA VAL A 408 -8.35 -7.54 -8.81
C VAL A 408 -8.23 -8.97 -8.30
N TYR A 409 -7.60 -9.82 -9.09
CA TYR A 409 -7.24 -11.19 -8.72
C TYR A 409 -5.82 -11.15 -8.14
N HIS A 410 -5.68 -11.27 -6.82
CA HIS A 410 -4.44 -10.99 -6.10
C HIS A 410 -3.81 -12.27 -5.53
N SER A 411 -2.71 -12.71 -6.15
CA SER A 411 -1.93 -13.89 -5.76
C SER A 411 -0.70 -13.46 -4.94
N VAL A 412 -0.55 -14.03 -3.74
CA VAL A 412 0.34 -13.47 -2.71
C VAL A 412 1.21 -14.53 -2.02
N ASN A 413 2.47 -14.18 -1.75
CA ASN A 413 3.33 -14.86 -0.78
C ASN A 413 3.30 -14.12 0.58
N GLY A 414 3.17 -14.86 1.69
CA GLY A 414 3.32 -14.35 3.06
C GLY A 414 2.04 -13.78 3.69
N SER A 415 1.04 -13.40 2.88
CA SER A 415 -0.33 -13.09 3.34
C SER A 415 -1.35 -13.75 2.42
N LYS A 416 -2.63 -13.75 2.79
CA LYS A 416 -3.71 -14.41 2.04
C LYS A 416 -3.87 -13.87 0.62
N SER A 417 -4.03 -14.77 -0.35
CA SER A 417 -4.45 -14.49 -1.73
C SER A 417 -5.97 -14.31 -1.77
N GLU A 418 -6.46 -13.36 -2.56
CA GLU A 418 -7.90 -13.05 -2.61
C GLU A 418 -8.34 -12.37 -3.91
N ILE A 419 -9.66 -12.41 -4.16
CA ILE A 419 -10.30 -11.63 -5.23
C ILE A 419 -10.86 -10.35 -4.59
N ILE A 420 -10.22 -9.22 -4.88
CA ILE A 420 -10.61 -7.91 -4.36
C ILE A 420 -11.60 -7.27 -5.33
N LYS A 421 -12.85 -7.18 -4.88
CA LYS A 421 -13.95 -6.56 -5.64
C LYS A 421 -14.15 -5.10 -5.22
N PRO A 422 -14.72 -4.26 -6.11
CA PRO A 422 -15.21 -2.93 -5.74
C PRO A 422 -16.08 -2.97 -4.49
N LYS A 423 -15.95 -1.94 -3.66
CA LYS A 423 -16.84 -1.72 -2.52
C LYS A 423 -18.28 -1.57 -3.02
N LYS A 424 -19.21 -2.29 -2.39
CA LYS A 424 -20.64 -2.11 -2.60
C LYS A 424 -21.19 -1.01 -1.71
N ALA A 425 -22.25 -0.35 -2.17
CA ALA A 425 -23.05 0.53 -1.34
C ALA A 425 -23.63 -0.28 -0.17
N PHE A 426 -23.69 0.36 1.01
CA PHE A 426 -24.06 -0.32 2.26
C PHE A 426 -25.45 -0.97 2.22
N TRP A 427 -26.39 -0.42 1.46
CA TRP A 427 -27.74 -0.96 1.32
C TRP A 427 -27.88 -2.07 0.29
N ASP A 428 -26.85 -2.36 -0.52
CA ASP A 428 -26.88 -3.52 -1.43
C ASP A 428 -26.53 -4.83 -0.70
N GLU A 429 -26.18 -4.74 0.59
CA GLU A 429 -25.90 -5.87 1.48
C GLU A 429 -27.14 -6.28 2.32
N PHE A 430 -28.23 -5.51 2.25
CA PHE A 430 -29.53 -5.78 2.86
C PHE A 430 -30.58 -6.03 1.77
#